data_AF-A0A947JKN4-F1
#
_entry.id   AF-A0A947JKN4-F1
#
_cell.length_a   1.000
_cell.length_b   1.000
_cell.length_c   1.000
_cell.angle_alpha   90.00
_cell.angle_beta   90.00
_cell.angle_gamma   90.00
#
_symmetry.space_group_name_H-M   'P 1'
#
loop_
_entity.id
_entity.type
_entity.pdbx_description
1 polymer ?
#
loop_
_entity_poly.entity_id
_entity_poly.type
_entity_poly.pdbx_seq_one_letter_code
_entity_poly.pdbx_strand_id
1 'polypeptide(L)'
;MPKKQVSKSGIPFIIFLIVVTVLVGAWFLRMGNKATDEIVNLSISQNQTAQQEEEEETSQVVEEKDNGDRVFENLKYNFSLNLSEKEAIKEESSASIYTVYFDSNKLSILDEDMESAVKGAILVQSEKEISVNGVKGTEIVATSNKDGSQTNLILIKKDGKLFHFQGTNEFLTKIKTEFFFEN
;
A
#
# COMPACT_ATOMS: atom_id res chain seq x y z
N MET A 1 -40.69 28.91 39.88
CA MET A 1 -39.79 28.39 40.95
C MET A 1 -39.01 27.17 40.42
N PRO A 2 -37.82 26.84 40.94
CA PRO A 2 -36.53 26.85 40.20
C PRO A 2 -35.94 25.51 39.67
N LYS A 3 -35.02 25.68 38.71
CA LYS A 3 -33.80 24.95 38.24
C LYS A 3 -33.51 23.46 38.61
N LYS A 4 -33.29 22.69 37.52
CA LYS A 4 -32.04 21.98 37.11
C LYS A 4 -31.44 20.92 38.04
N GLN A 5 -31.25 19.70 37.52
CA GLN A 5 -29.96 19.00 37.63
C GLN A 5 -29.77 17.96 36.52
N VAL A 6 -28.70 18.16 35.75
CA VAL A 6 -28.08 17.17 34.86
C VAL A 6 -26.97 16.51 35.68
N SER A 7 -26.95 15.18 35.80
CA SER A 7 -25.75 14.47 36.26
C SER A 7 -25.12 13.74 35.08
N LYS A 8 -23.98 14.28 34.63
CA LYS A 8 -23.05 13.63 33.71
C LYS A 8 -22.33 12.51 34.46
N SER A 9 -22.56 11.24 34.13
CA SER A 9 -21.69 10.15 34.56
C SER A 9 -20.55 9.95 33.54
N GLY A 10 -19.56 10.85 33.56
CA GLY A 10 -18.39 10.81 32.67
C GLY A 10 -17.21 9.98 33.19
N ILE A 11 -17.40 9.18 34.23
CA ILE A 11 -16.32 8.48 34.94
C ILE A 11 -16.05 7.04 34.43
N PRO A 12 -16.99 6.24 33.88
CA PRO A 12 -16.66 4.87 33.49
C PRO A 12 -15.80 4.79 32.21
N PHE A 13 -15.84 5.82 31.35
CA PHE A 13 -15.11 5.82 30.08
C PHE A 13 -13.60 6.08 30.25
N ILE A 14 -13.21 6.93 31.21
CA ILE A 14 -11.80 7.27 31.47
C ILE A 14 -11.06 6.06 32.06
N ILE A 15 -11.71 5.31 32.96
CA ILE A 15 -11.13 4.10 33.56
C ILE A 15 -10.91 3.02 32.48
N PHE A 16 -11.87 2.82 31.59
CA PHE A 16 -11.74 1.89 30.47
C PHE A 16 -10.57 2.27 29.54
N LEU A 17 -10.38 3.57 29.26
CA LEU A 17 -9.33 4.06 28.37
C LEU A 17 -7.92 3.89 28.97
N ILE A 18 -7.77 4.02 30.29
CA ILE A 18 -6.50 3.78 30.98
C ILE A 18 -6.14 2.28 31.01
N VAL A 19 -7.12 1.39 31.21
CA VAL A 19 -6.87 -0.06 31.23
C VAL A 19 -6.45 -0.56 29.84
N VAL A 20 -7.05 -0.02 28.77
CA VAL A 20 -6.68 -0.39 27.39
C VAL A 20 -5.28 0.09 27.03
N THR A 21 -4.86 1.30 27.41
CA THR A 21 -3.50 1.78 27.11
C THR A 21 -2.41 1.02 27.86
N VAL A 22 -2.65 0.59 29.11
CA VAL A 22 -1.70 -0.24 29.86
C VAL A 22 -1.57 -1.64 29.24
N LEU A 23 -2.66 -2.25 28.76
CA LEU A 23 -2.63 -3.56 28.11
C LEU A 23 -1.92 -3.53 26.75
N VAL A 24 -2.13 -2.49 25.94
CA VAL A 24 -1.42 -2.33 24.66
C VAL A 24 0.07 -2.04 24.87
N GLY A 25 0.42 -1.21 25.87
CA GLY A 25 1.81 -0.95 26.23
C GLY A 25 2.56 -2.19 26.71
N ALA A 26 1.92 -3.03 27.54
CA ALA A 26 2.52 -4.28 28.02
C ALA A 26 2.68 -5.33 26.91
N TRP A 27 1.80 -5.32 25.90
CA TRP A 27 1.92 -6.22 24.75
C TRP A 27 3.08 -5.81 23.83
N PHE A 28 3.28 -4.51 23.60
CA PHE A 28 4.43 -3.98 22.84
C PHE A 28 5.78 -4.27 23.53
N LEU A 29 5.87 -4.10 24.85
CA LEU A 29 7.10 -4.44 25.59
C LEU A 29 7.43 -5.94 25.57
N ARG A 30 6.43 -6.82 25.38
CA ARG A 30 6.64 -8.27 25.31
C ARG A 30 7.09 -8.75 23.93
N MET A 31 6.81 -8.00 22.85
CA MET A 31 7.35 -8.28 21.51
C MET A 31 8.77 -7.73 21.31
N GLY A 32 9.21 -6.74 22.10
CA GLY A 32 10.53 -6.09 21.95
C GLY A 32 11.75 -6.83 22.50
N ASN A 33 11.59 -7.90 23.28
CA ASN A 33 12.71 -8.54 24.02
C ASN A 33 13.19 -9.88 23.43
N LYS A 34 13.22 -10.05 22.10
CA LYS A 34 13.77 -11.27 21.47
C LYS A 34 14.83 -11.04 20.39
N ALA A 35 15.52 -9.90 20.42
CA ALA A 35 16.71 -9.74 19.58
C ALA A 35 17.66 -8.70 20.19
N THR A 36 18.45 -9.08 21.19
CA THR A 36 19.80 -8.49 21.45
C THR A 36 20.41 -9.14 22.69
N ASP A 37 21.10 -10.26 22.49
CA ASP A 37 22.23 -10.64 23.33
C ASP A 37 23.37 -10.97 22.37
N GLU A 38 24.11 -9.94 21.96
CA GLU A 38 25.57 -9.99 21.80
C GLU A 38 26.08 -8.55 21.61
N ILE A 39 26.50 -7.97 22.73
CA ILE A 39 27.30 -6.74 22.80
C ILE A 39 28.76 -7.18 22.82
N VAL A 40 29.54 -6.88 21.77
CA VAL A 40 30.98 -6.62 21.93
C VAL A 40 31.41 -5.49 20.98
N ASN A 41 31.59 -4.31 21.58
CA ASN A 41 32.59 -3.28 21.29
C ASN A 41 32.96 -2.97 19.81
N LEU A 42 32.70 -1.74 19.37
CA LEU A 42 33.77 -0.79 19.04
C LEU A 42 33.25 0.67 19.02
N SER A 43 33.64 1.43 20.04
CA SER A 43 33.95 2.87 20.06
C SER A 43 33.31 3.82 19.04
N ILE A 44 32.43 4.68 19.57
CA ILE A 44 32.38 6.15 19.42
C ILE A 44 33.07 6.72 18.18
N SER A 45 32.26 7.07 17.18
CA SER A 45 32.43 8.33 16.46
C SER A 45 31.05 8.95 16.25
N GLN A 46 30.79 10.04 16.96
CA GLN A 46 29.68 10.94 16.65
C GLN A 46 29.89 11.56 15.25
N ASN A 47 28.77 11.92 14.62
CA ASN A 47 28.61 12.40 13.25
C ASN A 47 28.74 11.32 12.17
N GLN A 48 27.60 10.76 11.78
CA GLN A 48 27.22 10.65 10.38
C GLN A 48 25.70 10.56 10.28
N THR A 49 25.14 11.58 9.63
CA THR A 49 23.91 11.54 8.85
C THR A 49 23.82 10.20 8.13
N ALA A 50 22.84 9.37 8.47
CA ALA A 50 22.28 8.41 7.53
C ALA A 50 20.98 9.07 7.04
N GLN A 51 20.84 9.67 5.85
CA GLN A 51 21.35 9.24 4.54
C GLN A 51 21.29 7.71 4.43
N GLN A 52 20.06 7.18 4.56
CA GLN A 52 19.69 6.00 3.82
C GLN A 52 19.59 6.44 2.36
N GLU A 53 20.36 5.76 1.52
CA GLU A 53 20.48 5.94 0.08
C GLU A 53 19.08 6.04 -0.57
N GLU A 54 18.73 7.25 -1.00
CA GLU A 54 17.90 7.43 -2.18
C GLU A 54 18.73 6.86 -3.34
N GLU A 55 18.47 5.60 -3.70
CA GLU A 55 18.73 5.18 -5.07
C GLU A 55 17.79 5.99 -5.98
N GLU A 56 18.36 7.03 -6.56
CA GLU A 56 17.84 7.76 -7.70
C GLU A 56 17.56 6.80 -8.89
N GLU A 57 16.48 7.12 -9.63
CA GLU A 57 16.10 6.67 -10.99
C GLU A 57 15.43 5.29 -11.12
N THR A 58 14.24 5.14 -11.72
CA THR A 58 14.02 5.27 -13.19
C THR A 58 12.51 5.19 -13.52
N SER A 59 11.66 5.98 -12.85
CA SER A 59 10.32 6.25 -13.37
C SER A 59 10.43 7.42 -14.35
N GLN A 60 10.06 7.21 -15.61
CA GLN A 60 10.02 8.26 -16.61
C GLN A 60 8.61 8.32 -17.20
N VAL A 61 8.06 9.52 -17.30
CA VAL A 61 6.89 9.73 -18.15
C VAL A 61 7.41 10.08 -19.54
N VAL A 62 7.34 9.11 -20.45
CA VAL A 62 7.86 9.25 -21.81
C VAL A 62 6.73 9.72 -22.73
N GLU A 63 6.93 10.93 -23.27
CA GLU A 63 6.24 11.67 -24.34
C GLU A 63 4.70 11.63 -24.51
N GLU A 64 4.17 12.83 -24.80
CA GLU A 64 2.81 13.09 -25.31
C GLU A 64 2.68 12.59 -26.75
N LYS A 65 1.74 11.67 -26.99
CA LYS A 65 1.24 11.43 -28.36
C LYS A 65 0.36 12.62 -28.77
N ASP A 66 0.26 12.90 -30.08
CA ASP A 66 -0.54 13.98 -30.72
C ASP A 66 -2.03 14.07 -30.30
N ASN A 67 -2.52 13.13 -29.48
CA ASN A 67 -3.87 13.05 -28.92
C ASN A 67 -3.95 13.33 -27.40
N GLY A 68 -2.84 13.67 -26.72
CA GLY A 68 -2.79 13.94 -25.26
C GLY A 68 -2.58 12.71 -24.38
N ASP A 69 -2.39 11.52 -24.95
CA ASP A 69 -2.03 10.32 -24.19
C ASP A 69 -0.55 10.35 -23.79
N ARG A 70 -0.25 9.89 -22.57
CA ARG A 70 1.11 9.80 -22.01
C ARG A 70 1.43 8.36 -21.64
N VAL A 71 2.71 7.97 -21.65
CA VAL A 71 3.12 6.65 -21.15
C VAL A 71 3.87 6.83 -19.84
N PHE A 72 3.39 6.19 -18.78
CA PHE A 72 4.13 6.05 -17.53
C PHE A 72 4.95 4.77 -17.59
N GLU A 73 6.27 4.92 -17.59
CA GLU A 73 7.22 3.81 -17.61
C GLU A 73 7.98 3.75 -16.29
N ASN A 74 8.18 2.54 -15.78
CA ASN A 74 9.01 2.29 -14.63
C ASN A 74 10.01 1.19 -14.96
N LEU A 75 11.28 1.58 -15.15
CA LEU A 75 12.34 0.66 -15.56
C LEU A 75 12.80 -0.23 -14.40
N LYS A 76 12.60 0.18 -13.15
CA LYS A 76 12.95 -0.64 -11.97
C LYS A 76 12.09 -1.90 -11.87
N TYR A 77 10.82 -1.79 -12.24
CA TYR A 77 9.84 -2.87 -12.17
C TYR A 77 9.38 -3.36 -13.54
N ASN A 78 10.07 -2.92 -14.61
CA ASN A 78 9.85 -3.31 -16.00
C ASN A 78 8.38 -3.27 -16.41
N PHE A 79 7.74 -2.12 -16.29
CA PHE A 79 6.37 -1.95 -16.78
C PHE A 79 6.13 -0.60 -17.42
N SER A 80 5.12 -0.56 -18.28
CA SER A 80 4.55 0.64 -18.87
C SER A 80 3.02 0.65 -18.74
N LEU A 81 2.45 1.84 -18.64
CA LEU A 81 1.01 2.07 -18.59
C LEU A 81 0.68 3.32 -19.40
N ASN A 82 -0.23 3.19 -20.37
CA ASN A 82 -0.79 4.37 -21.01
C ASN A 82 -1.69 5.12 -20.03
N LEU A 83 -1.58 6.44 -20.00
CA LEU A 83 -2.31 7.35 -19.13
C LEU A 83 -2.98 8.45 -19.95
N SER A 84 -4.10 8.95 -19.45
CA SER A 84 -4.75 10.12 -20.05
C SER A 84 -4.06 11.40 -19.57
N GLU A 85 -4.04 12.45 -20.39
CA GLU A 85 -3.31 13.72 -20.17
C GLU A 85 -3.44 14.32 -18.75
N LYS A 86 -4.59 14.10 -18.11
CA LYS A 86 -5.02 14.78 -16.88
C LYS A 86 -4.79 14.00 -15.60
N GLU A 87 -4.36 12.74 -15.68
CA GLU A 87 -4.18 11.90 -14.49
C GLU A 87 -2.97 12.39 -13.70
N ALA A 88 -3.18 12.80 -12.44
CA ALA A 88 -2.08 13.19 -11.57
C ALA A 88 -1.35 11.95 -11.08
N ILE A 89 -0.02 11.93 -11.26
CA ILE A 89 0.84 10.83 -10.83
C ILE A 89 1.59 11.25 -9.58
N LYS A 90 1.52 10.40 -8.55
CA LYS A 90 2.35 10.54 -7.34
C LYS A 90 2.99 9.20 -7.02
N GLU A 91 4.29 9.22 -6.79
CA GLU A 91 5.05 8.05 -6.37
C GLU A 91 5.38 8.13 -4.88
N GLU A 92 5.27 7.01 -4.19
CA GLU A 92 5.68 6.85 -2.79
C GLU A 92 6.43 5.53 -2.65
N SER A 93 7.63 5.58 -2.06
CA SER A 93 8.40 4.39 -1.70
C SER A 93 8.56 4.35 -0.19
N SER A 94 8.20 3.23 0.43
CA SER A 94 8.34 3.03 1.87
C SER A 94 8.71 1.59 2.18
N ALA A 95 9.86 1.41 2.82
CA ALA A 95 10.43 0.09 3.16
C ALA A 95 10.48 -0.84 1.94
N SER A 96 9.60 -1.86 1.88
CA SER A 96 9.51 -2.86 0.81
C SER A 96 8.33 -2.66 -0.13
N ILE A 97 7.61 -1.53 -0.01
CA ILE A 97 6.44 -1.23 -0.83
C ILE A 97 6.72 0.01 -1.67
N TYR A 98 6.62 -0.16 -2.97
CA TYR A 98 6.56 0.94 -3.92
C TYR A 98 5.12 1.17 -4.35
N THR A 99 4.61 2.39 -4.31
CA THR A 99 3.23 2.71 -4.69
C THR A 99 3.19 3.89 -5.65
N VAL A 100 2.45 3.73 -6.74
CA VAL A 100 2.09 4.78 -7.68
C VAL A 100 0.61 5.07 -7.55
N TYR A 101 0.28 6.34 -7.33
CA TYR A 101 -1.10 6.83 -7.32
C TYR A 101 -1.41 7.49 -8.65
N PHE A 102 -2.55 7.12 -9.23
CA PHE A 102 -3.16 7.71 -10.41
C PHE A 102 -4.50 8.31 -9.97
N ASP A 103 -4.47 9.58 -9.55
CA ASP A 103 -5.54 10.25 -8.81
C ASP A 103 -6.01 9.47 -7.57
N SER A 104 -7.15 8.76 -7.67
CA SER A 104 -7.73 7.94 -6.60
C SER A 104 -7.45 6.44 -6.75
N ASN A 105 -6.85 6.05 -7.88
CA ASN A 105 -6.41 4.70 -8.15
C ASN A 105 -4.97 4.53 -7.71
N LYS A 106 -4.53 3.29 -7.52
CA LYS A 106 -3.13 3.01 -7.21
C LYS A 106 -2.67 1.66 -7.71
N LEU A 107 -1.38 1.59 -7.97
CA LEU A 107 -0.58 0.39 -8.11
C LEU A 107 0.39 0.33 -6.94
N SER A 108 0.35 -0.74 -6.15
CA SER A 108 1.39 -1.05 -5.17
C SER A 108 2.16 -2.29 -5.63
N ILE A 109 3.48 -2.22 -5.54
CA ILE A 109 4.39 -3.32 -5.82
C ILE A 109 4.99 -3.77 -4.51
N LEU A 110 4.75 -5.04 -4.18
CA LEU A 110 5.17 -5.69 -2.94
C LEU A 110 5.97 -6.95 -3.28
N ASP A 111 6.54 -7.57 -2.24
CA ASP A 111 7.06 -8.93 -2.35
C ASP A 111 5.93 -9.94 -2.55
N GLU A 112 6.21 -11.03 -3.29
CA GLU A 112 5.20 -12.00 -3.71
C GLU A 112 4.48 -12.70 -2.53
N ASP A 113 5.17 -12.87 -1.41
CA ASP A 113 4.66 -13.49 -0.19
C ASP A 113 3.60 -12.64 0.54
N MET A 114 3.51 -11.36 0.21
CA MET A 114 2.52 -10.43 0.78
C MET A 114 1.09 -10.68 0.26
N GLU A 115 0.86 -11.57 -0.72
CA GLU A 115 -0.48 -11.84 -1.25
C GLU A 115 -1.45 -12.26 -0.13
N SER A 116 -1.01 -13.11 0.79
CA SER A 116 -1.85 -13.57 1.91
C SER A 116 -2.21 -12.42 2.85
N ALA A 117 -1.30 -11.47 3.06
CA ALA A 117 -1.57 -10.28 3.87
C ALA A 117 -2.57 -9.35 3.18
N VAL A 118 -2.44 -9.13 1.87
CA VAL A 118 -3.38 -8.36 1.05
C VAL A 118 -4.77 -8.99 1.09
N LYS A 119 -4.87 -10.31 0.84
CA LYS A 119 -6.15 -11.02 0.90
C LYS A 119 -6.74 -11.07 2.32
N GLY A 120 -5.91 -11.11 3.36
CA GLY A 120 -6.35 -11.03 4.76
C GLY A 120 -6.94 -9.67 5.16
N ALA A 121 -6.59 -8.60 4.45
CA ALA A 121 -7.11 -7.25 4.69
C ALA A 121 -8.50 -7.00 4.07
N ILE A 122 -9.04 -7.96 3.32
CA ILE A 122 -10.30 -7.81 2.58
C ILE A 122 -11.24 -9.01 2.84
N LEU A 123 -12.54 -8.77 2.65
CA LEU A 123 -13.56 -9.81 2.54
C LEU A 123 -13.88 -10.01 1.06
N VAL A 124 -13.38 -11.09 0.49
CA VAL A 124 -13.57 -11.44 -0.91
C VAL A 124 -15.05 -11.74 -1.18
N GLN A 125 -15.62 -11.03 -2.15
CA GLN A 125 -16.98 -11.27 -2.66
C GLN A 125 -16.96 -12.09 -3.95
N SER A 126 -16.00 -11.82 -4.83
CA SER A 126 -15.75 -12.63 -6.03
C SER A 126 -14.28 -12.59 -6.42
N GLU A 127 -13.79 -13.68 -7.02
CA GLU A 127 -12.49 -13.76 -7.67
C GLU A 127 -12.65 -14.32 -9.08
N LYS A 128 -11.83 -13.83 -10.01
CA LYS A 128 -11.80 -14.28 -11.39
C LYS A 128 -10.36 -14.30 -11.90
N GLU A 129 -9.93 -15.43 -12.48
CA GLU A 129 -8.65 -15.51 -13.19
C GLU A 129 -8.72 -14.63 -14.45
N ILE A 130 -7.69 -13.81 -14.64
CA ILE A 130 -7.52 -12.94 -15.79
C ILE A 130 -6.10 -13.09 -16.35
N SER A 131 -5.87 -12.54 -17.54
CA SER A 131 -4.54 -12.40 -18.13
C SER A 131 -4.32 -10.94 -18.51
N VAL A 132 -3.17 -10.40 -18.14
CA VAL A 132 -2.74 -9.02 -18.45
C VAL A 132 -1.40 -9.12 -19.17
N ASN A 133 -1.38 -8.72 -20.43
CA ASN A 133 -0.23 -8.90 -21.33
C ASN A 133 0.39 -10.32 -21.25
N GLY A 134 -0.45 -11.36 -21.29
CA GLY A 134 -0.02 -12.75 -21.24
C GLY A 134 0.36 -13.28 -19.85
N VAL A 135 0.43 -12.42 -18.83
CA VAL A 135 0.73 -12.79 -17.44
C VAL A 135 -0.56 -13.07 -16.69
N LYS A 136 -0.62 -14.21 -15.98
CA LYS A 136 -1.79 -14.58 -15.17
C LYS A 136 -1.95 -13.64 -13.97
N GLY A 137 -3.20 -13.26 -13.71
CA GLY A 137 -3.58 -12.49 -12.54
C GLY A 137 -4.95 -12.89 -12.01
N THR A 138 -5.39 -12.20 -10.95
CA THR A 138 -6.71 -12.40 -10.34
C THR A 138 -7.39 -11.06 -10.15
N GLU A 139 -8.56 -10.90 -10.75
CA GLU A 139 -9.48 -9.79 -10.50
C GLU A 139 -10.38 -10.15 -9.33
N ILE A 140 -10.48 -9.25 -8.35
CA ILE A 140 -11.17 -9.48 -7.09
C ILE A 140 -12.11 -8.30 -6.81
N VAL A 141 -13.36 -8.62 -6.49
CA VAL A 141 -14.30 -7.67 -5.88
C VAL A 141 -14.39 -8.02 -4.40
N ALA A 142 -14.19 -7.03 -3.53
CA ALA A 142 -14.12 -7.26 -2.10
C ALA A 142 -14.65 -6.09 -1.27
N THR A 143 -14.75 -6.30 0.03
CA THR A 143 -14.99 -5.27 1.04
C THR A 143 -13.76 -5.12 1.93
N SER A 144 -13.31 -3.89 2.17
CA SER A 144 -12.21 -3.60 3.10
C SER A 144 -12.59 -3.97 4.53
N ASN A 145 -11.73 -4.75 5.22
CA ASN A 145 -11.92 -5.07 6.64
C ASN A 145 -11.77 -3.85 7.56
N LYS A 146 -11.12 -2.79 7.07
CA LYS A 146 -10.81 -1.60 7.87
C LYS A 146 -12.01 -0.68 8.04
N ASP A 147 -12.77 -0.46 6.96
CA ASP A 147 -13.81 0.57 6.90
C ASP A 147 -15.11 0.11 6.24
N GLY A 148 -15.18 -1.14 5.78
CA GLY A 148 -16.38 -1.69 5.13
C GLY A 148 -16.65 -1.15 3.73
N SER A 149 -15.72 -0.38 3.14
CA SER A 149 -15.86 0.12 1.77
C SER A 149 -15.71 -0.99 0.74
N GLN A 150 -16.44 -0.89 -0.37
CA GLN A 150 -16.22 -1.77 -1.51
C GLN A 150 -14.91 -1.40 -2.20
N THR A 151 -14.12 -2.41 -2.55
CA THR A 151 -12.85 -2.26 -3.25
C THR A 151 -12.77 -3.26 -4.39
N ASN A 152 -12.25 -2.81 -5.52
CA ASN A 152 -11.93 -3.66 -6.65
C ASN A 152 -10.42 -3.67 -6.82
N LEU A 153 -9.88 -4.86 -7.07
CA LEU A 153 -8.45 -5.06 -7.17
C LEU A 153 -8.06 -6.07 -8.24
N ILE A 154 -6.86 -5.91 -8.78
CA ILE A 154 -6.18 -6.90 -9.60
C ILE A 154 -4.86 -7.25 -8.91
N LEU A 155 -4.59 -8.55 -8.77
CA LEU A 155 -3.34 -9.08 -8.26
C LEU A 155 -2.62 -9.84 -9.37
N ILE A 156 -1.37 -9.48 -9.65
CA ILE A 156 -0.51 -10.16 -10.63
C ILE A 156 0.83 -10.48 -9.97
N LYS A 157 1.30 -11.71 -10.14
CA LYS A 157 2.61 -12.16 -9.65
C LYS A 157 3.57 -12.29 -10.81
N LYS A 158 4.71 -11.61 -10.73
CA LYS A 158 5.75 -11.64 -11.76
C LYS A 158 7.11 -11.30 -11.17
N ASP A 159 8.13 -12.06 -11.54
CA ASP A 159 9.54 -11.83 -11.18
C ASP A 159 9.77 -11.64 -9.67
N GLY A 160 9.09 -12.43 -8.84
CA GLY A 160 9.19 -12.38 -7.38
C GLY A 160 8.48 -11.18 -6.74
N LYS A 161 7.64 -10.46 -7.50
CA LYS A 161 6.85 -9.32 -7.04
C LYS A 161 5.36 -9.55 -7.18
N LEU A 162 4.60 -8.93 -6.29
CA LEU A 162 3.15 -8.81 -6.33
C LEU A 162 2.76 -7.40 -6.77
N PHE A 163 2.20 -7.30 -7.97
CA PHE A 163 1.57 -6.09 -8.50
C PHE A 163 0.12 -6.06 -8.03
N HIS A 164 -0.19 -5.13 -7.13
CA HIS A 164 -1.50 -4.93 -6.53
C HIS A 164 -2.11 -3.63 -7.05
N PHE A 165 -3.06 -3.76 -7.96
CA PHE A 165 -3.84 -2.65 -8.48
C PHE A 165 -5.12 -2.51 -7.66
N GLN A 166 -5.46 -1.29 -7.25
CA GLN A 166 -6.69 -0.98 -6.55
C GLN A 166 -7.30 0.29 -7.16
N GLY A 167 -8.57 0.24 -7.54
CA GLY A 167 -9.21 1.41 -8.16
C GLY A 167 -10.62 1.18 -8.67
N THR A 168 -11.05 2.08 -9.57
CA THR A 168 -12.35 2.00 -10.24
C THR A 168 -12.38 0.88 -11.28
N ASN A 169 -13.58 0.48 -11.72
CA ASN A 169 -13.72 -0.51 -12.79
C ASN A 169 -13.11 -0.04 -14.11
N GLU A 170 -13.14 1.27 -14.38
CA GLU A 170 -12.52 1.89 -15.55
C GLU A 170 -11.00 1.74 -15.50
N PHE A 171 -10.39 2.09 -14.35
CA PHE A 171 -8.96 1.91 -14.13
C PHE A 171 -8.54 0.44 -14.28
N LEU A 172 -9.25 -0.49 -13.66
CA LEU A 172 -8.91 -1.92 -13.78
C LEU A 172 -9.13 -2.48 -15.19
N THR A 173 -10.08 -1.92 -15.94
CA THR A 173 -10.24 -2.25 -17.37
C THR A 173 -9.03 -1.78 -18.16
N LYS A 174 -8.56 -0.56 -17.91
CA LYS A 174 -7.33 0.00 -18.48
C LYS A 174 -6.12 -0.86 -18.16
N ILE A 175 -5.96 -1.32 -16.92
CA ILE A 175 -4.88 -2.25 -16.55
C ILE A 175 -4.93 -3.52 -17.40
N LYS A 176 -6.12 -4.07 -17.68
CA LYS A 176 -6.23 -5.29 -18.50
C LYS A 176 -5.86 -5.10 -19.97
N THR A 177 -5.94 -3.88 -20.50
CA THR A 177 -5.78 -3.59 -21.94
C THR A 177 -4.53 -2.79 -22.28
N GLU A 178 -4.01 -2.00 -21.35
CA GLU A 178 -3.00 -0.97 -21.59
C GLU A 178 -1.81 -1.03 -20.63
N PHE A 179 -1.80 -1.96 -19.68
CA PHE A 179 -0.63 -2.25 -18.85
C PHE A 179 0.23 -3.32 -19.50
N PHE A 180 1.52 -3.02 -19.67
CA PHE A 180 2.48 -3.95 -20.25
C PHE A 180 3.63 -4.19 -19.29
N PHE A 181 3.99 -5.45 -19.10
CA PHE A 181 5.30 -5.80 -18.57
C PHE A 181 6.31 -5.72 -19.70
N GLU A 182 7.38 -4.98 -19.49
CA GLU A 182 8.53 -4.90 -20.39
C GLU A 182 9.45 -6.12 -20.16
N ASN A 183 10.17 -6.53 -21.22
CA ASN A 183 11.08 -7.69 -21.19
C ASN A 183 12.52 -7.31 -20.84
#